data_AF-A0A0G4L1T1-F1
#
_entry.id   AF-A0A0G4L1T1-F1
#
_cell.length_a   1.000
_cell.length_b   1.000
_cell.length_c   1.000
_cell.angle_alpha   90.00
_cell.angle_beta   90.00
_cell.angle_gamma   90.00
#
_symmetry.space_group_name_H-M   'P 1'
#
loop_
_entity.id
_entity.type
_entity.pdbx_description
1 polymer ?
#
loop_
_entity_poly.entity_id
_entity_poly.type
_entity_poly.pdbx_seq_one_letter_code
_entity_poly.pdbx_strand_id
1 'polypeptide(L)'
;QGFSIEVAQEARSDAVVKAVDRIFANTASLNGEAIVHFTRALTEVSWDEIRVSGSNDSPRTYSLQKIVEIAYYNMSRVRFEWTNIWEVMGEHFNRVGCHNNTNIVFFALDSLRQLSMNFLEIEELPGFKFQKDFLKPFEHILSNAQNITVKDMVLRCLIQMIQARGDNIRSGWRTMFGVFTVAAREQHEAIVNLAYENVSQVYKTKFGVVISQGAFTDLIVCLTEFSKNMKYQKKSLQALEALKSIMPRMLKTP
;
A
#
# COMPACT_ATOMS: atom_id res chain seq x y z
N GLN A 1 -3.08 41.49 -8.08
CA GLN A 1 -3.78 41.47 -9.39
C GLN A 1 -4.68 40.24 -9.38
N GLY A 2 -6.00 40.44 -9.32
CA GLY A 2 -6.95 39.34 -9.30
C GLY A 2 -6.89 38.59 -10.63
N PHE A 3 -6.78 37.26 -10.59
CA PHE A 3 -6.99 36.43 -11.77
C PHE A 3 -8.34 36.80 -12.40
N SER A 4 -8.36 37.12 -13.70
CA SER A 4 -9.59 37.51 -14.41
C SER A 4 -10.65 36.43 -14.22
N ILE A 5 -11.86 36.83 -13.86
CA ILE A 5 -13.01 35.94 -13.70
C ILE A 5 -13.22 35.10 -14.98
N GLU A 6 -12.89 35.65 -16.15
CA GLU A 6 -12.92 34.96 -17.44
C GLU A 6 -11.93 33.79 -17.50
N VAL A 7 -10.69 33.97 -17.02
CA VAL A 7 -9.69 32.89 -16.96
C VAL A 7 -10.15 31.79 -16.01
N ALA A 8 -10.77 32.14 -14.89
CA ALA A 8 -11.34 31.17 -13.95
C ALA A 8 -12.56 30.42 -14.52
N GLN A 9 -13.36 31.07 -15.37
CA GLN A 9 -14.50 30.45 -16.06
C GLN A 9 -14.04 29.56 -17.23
N GLU A 10 -13.05 29.99 -18.00
CA GLU A 10 -12.47 29.24 -19.11
C GLU A 10 -11.74 27.98 -18.61
N ALA A 11 -11.01 28.08 -17.49
CA ALA A 11 -10.39 26.95 -16.82
C ALA A 11 -11.41 25.89 -16.32
N ARG A 12 -12.68 26.28 -16.13
CA ARG A 12 -13.79 25.39 -15.75
C ARG A 12 -14.62 24.91 -16.95
N SER A 13 -14.25 25.30 -18.17
CA SER A 13 -14.97 24.85 -19.37
C SER A 13 -14.79 23.34 -19.59
N ASP A 14 -15.85 22.67 -20.06
CA ASP A 14 -15.81 21.24 -20.37
C ASP A 14 -14.70 20.86 -21.36
N ALA A 15 -14.36 21.79 -22.27
CA ALA A 15 -13.28 21.61 -23.22
C ALA A 15 -11.91 21.53 -22.53
N VAL A 16 -11.64 22.43 -21.59
CA VAL A 16 -10.39 22.45 -20.82
C VAL A 16 -10.30 21.23 -19.89
N VAL A 17 -11.38 20.88 -19.20
CA VAL A 17 -11.42 19.68 -18.35
C VAL A 17 -11.11 18.43 -19.17
N LYS A 18 -11.76 18.25 -20.33
CA LYS A 18 -11.48 17.12 -21.24
C LYS A 18 -10.05 17.13 -21.78
N ALA A 19 -9.48 18.31 -22.06
CA ALA A 19 -8.09 18.42 -22.50
C ALA A 19 -7.12 17.99 -21.39
N VAL A 20 -7.37 18.40 -20.15
CA VAL A 20 -6.56 18.00 -18.98
C VAL A 20 -6.64 16.49 -18.76
N ASP A 21 -7.84 15.89 -18.80
CA ASP A 21 -7.99 14.44 -18.64
C ASP A 21 -7.27 13.66 -19.75
N ARG A 22 -7.27 14.19 -20.98
CA ARG A 22 -6.48 13.60 -22.09
C ARG A 22 -4.98 13.62 -21.82
N ILE A 23 -4.45 14.65 -21.15
CA ILE A 23 -3.02 14.70 -20.80
C ILE A 23 -2.67 13.52 -19.89
N PHE A 24 -3.46 13.29 -18.83
CA PHE A 24 -3.22 12.19 -17.89
C PHE A 24 -3.43 10.82 -18.53
N ALA A 25 -4.47 10.63 -19.33
CA ALA A 25 -4.69 9.37 -20.06
C ALA A 25 -3.56 9.06 -21.05
N ASN A 26 -3.04 10.08 -21.74
CA ASN A 26 -1.93 9.92 -22.70
C ASN A 26 -0.57 9.66 -22.04
N THR A 27 -0.46 9.69 -20.71
CA THR A 27 0.78 9.31 -20.02
C THR A 27 1.23 7.90 -20.36
N ALA A 28 0.31 6.99 -20.68
CA ALA A 28 0.61 5.64 -21.16
C ALA A 28 1.40 5.61 -22.49
N SER A 29 1.31 6.67 -23.29
CA SER A 29 2.01 6.81 -24.58
C SER A 29 3.36 7.51 -24.47
N LEU A 30 3.72 8.05 -23.29
CA LEU A 30 5.03 8.64 -23.06
C LEU A 30 6.12 7.57 -23.06
N ASN A 31 7.34 7.92 -23.48
CA ASN A 31 8.50 7.05 -23.29
C ASN A 31 8.90 6.98 -21.81
N GLY A 32 9.73 5.98 -21.44
CA GLY A 32 10.12 5.72 -20.05
C GLY A 32 10.77 6.90 -19.31
N GLU A 33 11.53 7.76 -19.99
CA GLU A 33 12.14 8.94 -19.37
C GLU A 33 11.12 10.05 -19.14
N ALA A 34 10.30 10.34 -20.17
CA ALA A 34 9.30 11.40 -20.13
C ALA A 34 8.23 11.14 -19.05
N ILE A 35 7.77 9.90 -18.87
CA ILE A 35 6.81 9.56 -17.82
C ILE A 35 7.39 9.72 -16.41
N VAL A 36 8.68 9.44 -16.21
CA VAL A 36 9.34 9.66 -14.91
C VAL A 36 9.43 11.15 -14.59
N HIS A 37 9.81 11.99 -15.56
CA HIS A 37 9.80 13.45 -15.38
C HIS A 37 8.39 13.98 -15.10
N PHE A 38 7.39 13.52 -15.85
CA PHE A 38 5.99 13.88 -15.62
C PHE A 38 5.54 13.50 -14.21
N THR A 39 5.85 12.28 -13.78
CA THR A 39 5.51 11.78 -12.43
C THR A 39 6.15 12.61 -11.34
N ARG A 40 7.45 12.95 -11.47
CA ARG A 40 8.16 13.80 -10.49
C ARG A 40 7.50 15.17 -10.36
N ALA A 41 7.28 15.85 -11.48
CA ALA A 41 6.62 17.16 -11.48
C ALA A 41 5.23 17.09 -10.86
N LEU A 42 4.44 16.05 -11.17
CA LEU A 42 3.11 15.87 -10.60
C LEU A 42 3.16 15.60 -9.09
N THR A 43 4.11 14.80 -8.60
CA THR A 43 4.29 14.57 -7.15
C THR A 43 4.68 15.84 -6.40
N GLU A 44 5.51 16.70 -7.00
CA GLU A 44 5.86 18.01 -6.43
C GLU A 44 4.62 18.91 -6.35
N VAL A 45 3.86 19.05 -7.43
CA VAL A 45 2.60 19.82 -7.44
C VAL A 45 1.60 19.27 -6.43
N SER A 46 1.47 17.95 -6.33
CA SER A 46 0.62 17.32 -5.31
C SER A 46 1.06 17.62 -3.90
N TRP A 47 2.38 17.64 -3.64
CA TRP A 47 2.89 18.00 -2.33
C TRP A 47 2.64 19.47 -2.01
N ASP A 48 2.80 20.37 -2.98
CA ASP A 48 2.50 21.80 -2.82
C ASP A 48 1.01 22.02 -2.51
N GLU A 49 0.13 21.34 -3.22
CA GLU A 49 -1.32 21.37 -3.01
C GLU A 49 -1.68 20.93 -1.57
N ILE A 50 -1.09 19.83 -1.11
CA ILE A 50 -1.28 19.29 0.24
C ILE A 50 -0.69 20.24 1.30
N ARG A 51 0.51 20.79 1.09
CA ARG A 51 1.10 21.73 2.07
C ARG A 51 0.24 22.98 2.28
N VAL A 52 -0.39 23.48 1.22
CA VAL A 52 -1.23 24.70 1.30
C VAL A 52 -2.59 24.44 1.95
N SER A 53 -3.18 23.25 1.73
CA SER A 53 -4.56 22.96 2.17
C SER A 53 -4.68 21.89 3.24
N GLY A 54 -3.56 21.29 3.66
CA GLY A 54 -3.54 20.09 4.49
C GLY A 54 -3.99 20.29 5.93
N SER A 55 -4.02 21.53 6.42
CA SER A 55 -4.59 21.88 7.72
C SER A 55 -6.11 22.05 7.70
N ASN A 56 -6.73 22.09 6.52
CA ASN A 56 -8.17 22.28 6.38
C ASN A 56 -8.92 20.96 6.58
N ASP A 57 -10.18 21.03 7.02
CA ASP A 57 -11.04 19.84 7.14
C ASP A 57 -11.25 19.13 5.80
N SER A 58 -11.33 19.92 4.71
CA SER A 58 -11.44 19.46 3.32
C SER A 58 -10.16 19.84 2.55
N PRO A 59 -9.08 19.06 2.67
CA PRO A 59 -7.83 19.32 1.96
C PRO A 59 -8.01 19.07 0.47
N ARG A 60 -7.27 19.80 -0.37
CA ARG A 60 -7.26 19.59 -1.81
C ARG A 60 -6.40 18.37 -2.13
N THR A 61 -6.97 17.43 -2.87
CA THR A 61 -6.35 16.15 -3.23
C THR A 61 -6.40 15.87 -4.74
N TYR A 62 -6.65 16.87 -5.57
CA TYR A 62 -6.81 16.71 -7.02
C TYR A 62 -5.54 16.14 -7.66
N SER A 63 -4.38 16.73 -7.38
CA SER A 63 -3.13 16.22 -7.96
C SER A 63 -2.78 14.83 -7.42
N LEU A 64 -3.14 14.53 -6.17
CA LEU A 64 -2.98 13.17 -5.61
C LEU A 64 -3.89 12.17 -6.34
N GLN A 65 -5.13 12.53 -6.64
CA GLN A 65 -6.03 11.73 -7.47
C GLN A 65 -5.43 11.49 -8.87
N LYS A 66 -4.85 12.52 -9.48
CA LYS A 66 -4.18 12.37 -10.79
C LYS A 66 -2.96 11.45 -10.74
N ILE A 67 -2.21 11.43 -9.63
CA ILE A 67 -1.13 10.44 -9.41
C ILE A 67 -1.69 9.01 -9.43
N VAL A 68 -2.85 8.79 -8.79
CA VAL A 68 -3.52 7.48 -8.78
C VAL A 68 -3.97 7.07 -10.17
N GLU A 69 -4.56 7.99 -10.94
CA GLU A 69 -4.96 7.74 -12.33
C GLU A 69 -3.77 7.34 -13.20
N ILE A 70 -2.67 8.10 -13.15
CA ILE A 70 -1.49 7.77 -13.97
C ILE A 70 -0.80 6.50 -13.48
N ALA A 71 -0.83 6.18 -12.18
CA ALA A 71 -0.35 4.89 -11.69
C ALA A 71 -1.14 3.74 -12.33
N TYR A 72 -2.47 3.89 -12.44
CA TYR A 72 -3.33 2.92 -13.10
C TYR A 72 -3.01 2.76 -14.59
N TYR A 73 -2.86 3.86 -15.33
CA TYR A 73 -2.59 3.79 -16.77
C TYR A 73 -1.20 3.22 -17.11
N ASN A 74 -0.25 3.27 -16.19
CA ASN A 74 1.16 2.94 -16.47
C ASN A 74 1.65 1.66 -15.78
N MET A 75 0.84 0.98 -14.96
CA MET A 75 1.28 -0.21 -14.21
C MET A 75 1.57 -1.45 -15.08
N SER A 76 1.10 -1.46 -16.34
CA SER A 76 1.37 -2.53 -17.31
C SER A 76 2.63 -2.29 -18.16
N ARG A 77 3.37 -1.19 -17.92
CA ARG A 77 4.61 -0.89 -18.63
C ARG A 77 5.69 -1.94 -18.41
N VAL A 78 6.70 -1.91 -19.29
CA VAL A 78 7.92 -2.71 -19.13
C VAL A 78 8.50 -2.48 -17.74
N ARG A 79 8.88 -3.58 -17.09
CA ARG A 79 9.13 -3.63 -15.65
C ARG A 79 10.14 -2.59 -15.15
N PHE A 80 11.21 -2.36 -15.90
CA PHE A 80 12.24 -1.37 -15.54
C PHE A 80 11.68 0.05 -15.54
N GLU A 81 10.86 0.43 -16.53
CA GLU A 81 10.20 1.74 -16.54
C GLU A 81 9.26 1.88 -15.34
N TRP A 82 8.43 0.87 -15.08
CA TRP A 82 7.51 0.88 -13.94
C TRP A 82 8.24 1.02 -12.60
N THR A 83 9.39 0.36 -12.41
CA THR A 83 10.20 0.53 -11.19
C THR A 83 10.57 1.99 -10.97
N ASN A 84 11.04 2.70 -12.01
CA ASN A 84 11.46 4.09 -11.90
C ASN A 84 10.27 5.03 -11.64
N ILE A 85 9.10 4.73 -12.21
CA ILE A 85 7.86 5.47 -11.94
C ILE A 85 7.43 5.25 -10.49
N TRP A 86 7.38 3.99 -10.06
CA TRP A 86 6.92 3.62 -8.72
C TRP A 86 7.85 4.09 -7.62
N GLU A 87 9.15 4.19 -7.86
CA GLU A 87 10.09 4.77 -6.89
C GLU A 87 9.67 6.20 -6.51
N VAL A 88 9.30 7.01 -7.51
CA VAL A 88 8.83 8.39 -7.29
C VAL A 88 7.46 8.41 -6.60
N MET A 89 6.50 7.61 -7.09
CA MET A 89 5.15 7.57 -6.53
C MET A 89 5.12 7.00 -5.10
N GLY A 90 5.88 5.93 -4.85
CA GLY A 90 5.96 5.25 -3.56
C GLY A 90 6.54 6.16 -2.49
N GLU A 91 7.58 6.93 -2.82
CA GLU A 91 8.12 7.96 -1.91
C GLU A 91 7.08 9.05 -1.61
N HIS A 92 6.32 9.48 -2.62
CA HIS A 92 5.22 10.43 -2.40
C HIS A 92 4.13 9.85 -1.49
N PHE A 93 3.70 8.61 -1.73
CA PHE A 93 2.72 7.92 -0.89
C PHE A 93 3.21 7.74 0.54
N ASN A 94 4.50 7.49 0.77
CA ASN A 94 5.08 7.46 2.12
C ASN A 94 4.88 8.80 2.84
N ARG A 95 5.22 9.91 2.18
CA ARG A 95 5.07 11.27 2.76
C ARG A 95 3.62 11.60 3.06
N VAL A 96 2.74 11.37 2.09
CA VAL A 96 1.31 11.66 2.20
C VAL A 96 0.63 10.76 3.23
N GLY A 97 0.98 9.47 3.27
CA GLY A 97 0.45 8.50 4.22
C GLY A 97 0.89 8.73 5.67
N CYS A 98 1.91 9.55 5.89
CA CYS A 98 2.37 9.99 7.22
C CYS A 98 1.95 11.44 7.55
N HIS A 99 1.04 12.04 6.78
CA HIS A 99 0.57 13.39 7.05
C HIS A 99 -0.31 13.47 8.32
N ASN A 100 -0.34 14.63 8.99
CA ASN A 100 -1.10 14.81 10.23
C ASN A 100 -2.62 14.81 10.03
N ASN A 101 -3.08 15.20 8.84
CA ASN A 101 -4.50 15.19 8.47
C ASN A 101 -4.93 13.81 8.00
N THR A 102 -5.77 13.15 8.79
CA THR A 102 -6.27 11.79 8.52
C THR A 102 -7.09 11.67 7.24
N ASN A 103 -7.74 12.74 6.76
CA ASN A 103 -8.49 12.69 5.51
C ASN A 103 -7.56 12.46 4.31
N ILE A 104 -6.38 13.09 4.34
CA ILE A 104 -5.33 12.91 3.33
C ILE A 104 -4.76 11.49 3.42
N VAL A 105 -4.46 11.03 4.64
CA VAL A 105 -3.90 9.70 4.87
C VAL A 105 -4.86 8.60 4.44
N PHE A 106 -6.16 8.73 4.76
CA PHE A 106 -7.18 7.76 4.36
C PHE A 106 -7.38 7.72 2.85
N PHE A 107 -7.36 8.88 2.18
CA PHE A 107 -7.39 8.93 0.73
C PHE A 107 -6.18 8.19 0.13
N ALA A 108 -4.97 8.43 0.65
CA ALA A 108 -3.75 7.78 0.18
C ALA A 108 -3.76 6.26 0.43
N LEU A 109 -4.16 5.82 1.61
CA LEU A 109 -4.26 4.39 1.96
C LEU A 109 -5.29 3.66 1.10
N ASP A 110 -6.46 4.27 0.89
CA ASP A 110 -7.48 3.67 0.03
C ASP A 110 -7.00 3.61 -1.43
N SER A 111 -6.34 4.66 -1.91
CA SER A 111 -5.73 4.69 -3.24
C SER A 111 -4.67 3.61 -3.41
N LEU A 112 -3.75 3.47 -2.44
CA LEU A 112 -2.75 2.38 -2.42
C LEU A 112 -3.42 1.01 -2.46
N ARG A 113 -4.49 0.81 -1.68
CA ARG A 113 -5.26 -0.45 -1.66
C ARG A 113 -5.88 -0.74 -3.02
N GLN A 114 -6.54 0.24 -3.64
CA GLN A 114 -7.15 0.08 -4.97
C GLN A 114 -6.09 -0.24 -6.04
N LEU A 115 -4.98 0.47 -6.06
CA LEU A 115 -3.88 0.20 -7.00
C LEU A 115 -3.28 -1.19 -6.74
N SER A 116 -3.08 -1.57 -5.48
CA SER A 116 -2.57 -2.90 -5.10
C SER A 116 -3.48 -4.01 -5.59
N MET A 117 -4.80 -3.84 -5.46
CA MET A 117 -5.78 -4.84 -5.93
C MET A 117 -5.66 -5.12 -7.43
N ASN A 118 -5.45 -4.08 -8.24
CA ASN A 118 -5.20 -4.21 -9.68
C ASN A 118 -3.80 -4.79 -9.95
N PHE A 119 -2.78 -4.30 -9.25
CA PHE A 119 -1.40 -4.72 -9.45
C PHE A 119 -1.15 -6.19 -9.07
N LEU A 120 -1.87 -6.71 -8.08
CA LEU A 120 -1.84 -8.12 -7.69
C LEU A 120 -2.51 -9.04 -8.71
N GLU A 121 -3.29 -8.54 -9.66
CA GLU A 121 -3.79 -9.37 -10.79
C GLU A 121 -2.71 -9.63 -11.83
N ILE A 122 -1.71 -8.75 -11.90
CA ILE A 122 -0.57 -8.91 -12.81
C ILE A 122 0.30 -10.05 -12.28
N GLU A 123 0.49 -11.06 -13.13
CA GLU A 123 1.26 -12.23 -12.77
C GLU A 123 2.74 -11.90 -12.50
N GLU A 124 3.24 -12.27 -11.31
CA GLU A 124 4.66 -12.10 -10.97
C GLU A 124 5.51 -13.32 -11.33
N LEU A 125 6.21 -13.26 -12.46
CA LEU A 125 7.07 -14.33 -12.92
C LEU A 125 8.09 -14.80 -11.85
N PRO A 126 8.43 -16.11 -11.80
CA PRO A 126 9.41 -16.63 -10.86
C PRO A 126 10.74 -15.87 -10.89
N GLY A 127 11.31 -15.58 -9.71
CA GLY A 127 12.56 -14.83 -9.57
C GLY A 127 12.40 -13.31 -9.51
N PHE A 128 11.26 -12.77 -9.94
CA PHE A 128 10.92 -11.37 -9.74
C PHE A 128 10.22 -11.15 -8.40
N LYS A 129 10.43 -9.98 -7.80
CA LYS A 129 9.92 -9.66 -6.45
C LYS A 129 9.41 -8.23 -6.39
N PHE A 130 8.48 -7.90 -7.28
CA PHE A 130 7.96 -6.55 -7.44
C PHE A 130 6.74 -6.25 -6.58
N GLN A 131 5.90 -7.25 -6.30
CA GLN A 131 4.74 -7.05 -5.44
C GLN A 131 5.16 -6.65 -4.03
N LYS A 132 6.30 -7.17 -3.53
CA LYS A 132 6.87 -6.73 -2.23
C LYS A 132 7.16 -5.22 -2.20
N ASP A 133 7.77 -4.67 -3.26
CA ASP A 133 8.22 -3.28 -3.30
C ASP A 133 7.04 -2.34 -3.55
N PHE A 134 6.03 -2.82 -4.28
CA PHE A 134 4.76 -2.12 -4.44
C PHE A 134 4.02 -1.95 -3.11
N LEU A 135 4.00 -2.97 -2.25
CA LEU A 135 3.28 -2.95 -0.98
C LEU A 135 4.04 -2.29 0.17
N LYS A 136 5.33 -1.94 -0.01
CA LYS A 136 6.18 -1.35 1.06
C LYS A 136 5.60 -0.12 1.75
N PRO A 137 4.87 0.79 1.07
CA PRO A 137 4.28 1.95 1.73
C PRO A 137 3.36 1.60 2.91
N PHE A 138 2.66 0.46 2.90
CA PHE A 138 1.84 0.04 4.05
C PHE A 138 2.68 -0.19 5.31
N GLU A 139 3.86 -0.81 5.17
CA GLU A 139 4.78 -1.05 6.28
C GLU A 139 5.36 0.26 6.80
N HIS A 140 5.74 1.16 5.88
CA HIS A 140 6.24 2.49 6.22
C HIS A 140 5.20 3.30 7.00
N ILE A 141 3.96 3.36 6.50
CA ILE A 141 2.89 4.15 7.13
C ILE A 141 2.53 3.58 8.50
N LEU A 142 2.37 2.26 8.65
CA LEU A 142 2.08 1.64 9.94
C LEU A 142 3.16 1.96 10.99
N SER A 143 4.44 1.88 10.58
CA SER A 143 5.58 2.10 11.46
C SER A 143 5.70 3.54 11.95
N ASN A 144 5.31 4.51 11.13
CA ASN A 144 5.51 5.94 11.40
C ASN A 144 4.24 6.65 11.90
N ALA A 145 3.06 6.09 11.64
CA ALA A 145 1.80 6.66 12.10
C ALA A 145 1.73 6.67 13.64
N GLN A 146 1.24 7.76 14.21
CA GLN A 146 0.90 7.85 15.64
C GLN A 146 -0.60 7.61 15.88
N ASN A 147 -1.43 7.85 14.86
CA ASN A 147 -2.87 7.73 14.95
C ASN A 147 -3.30 6.26 14.83
N ILE A 148 -3.97 5.73 15.87
CA ILE A 148 -4.46 4.33 15.90
C ILE A 148 -5.41 4.02 14.73
N THR A 149 -6.24 4.96 14.31
CA THR A 149 -7.21 4.77 13.23
C THR A 149 -6.52 4.62 11.88
N VAL A 150 -5.37 5.29 11.68
CA VAL A 150 -4.51 5.06 10.51
C VAL A 150 -3.92 3.66 10.53
N LYS A 151 -3.42 3.19 11.69
CA LYS A 151 -2.88 1.84 11.84
C LYS A 151 -3.94 0.76 11.57
N ASP A 152 -5.15 0.95 12.11
CA ASP A 152 -6.30 0.08 11.85
C ASP A 152 -6.65 0.06 10.36
N MET A 153 -6.69 1.23 9.69
CA MET A 153 -6.95 1.32 8.24
C MET A 153 -5.90 0.59 7.40
N VAL A 154 -4.61 0.71 7.73
CA VAL A 154 -3.53 -0.07 7.06
C VAL A 154 -3.83 -1.56 7.14
N LEU A 155 -4.10 -2.07 8.35
CA LEU A 155 -4.40 -3.49 8.53
C LEU A 155 -5.66 -3.89 7.74
N ARG A 156 -6.73 -3.10 7.78
CA ARG A 156 -7.95 -3.36 6.97
C ARG A 156 -7.68 -3.43 5.48
N CYS A 157 -6.80 -2.58 4.94
CA CYS A 157 -6.39 -2.65 3.54
C CYS A 157 -5.76 -4.01 3.23
N LEU A 158 -4.82 -4.48 4.06
CA LEU A 158 -4.17 -5.78 3.89
C LEU A 158 -5.16 -6.94 3.97
N ILE A 159 -6.11 -6.88 4.92
CA ILE A 159 -7.13 -7.92 5.11
C ILE A 159 -7.98 -8.07 3.85
N GLN A 160 -8.45 -6.95 3.31
CA GLN A 160 -9.25 -6.95 2.08
C GLN A 160 -8.45 -7.51 0.90
N MET A 161 -7.18 -7.13 0.76
CA MET A 161 -6.31 -7.67 -0.30
C MET A 161 -6.08 -9.17 -0.15
N ILE A 162 -5.84 -9.68 1.06
CA ILE A 162 -5.66 -11.11 1.33
C ILE A 162 -6.94 -11.89 1.02
N GLN A 163 -8.10 -11.38 1.41
CA GLN A 163 -9.39 -12.02 1.14
C GLN A 163 -9.67 -12.09 -0.36
N ALA A 164 -9.37 -11.04 -1.11
CA ALA A 164 -9.72 -10.95 -2.52
C ALA A 164 -8.65 -11.49 -3.48
N ARG A 165 -7.37 -11.48 -3.09
CA ARG A 165 -6.22 -11.79 -3.95
C ARG A 165 -5.20 -12.74 -3.30
N GLY A 166 -5.60 -13.47 -2.26
CA GLY A 166 -4.73 -14.35 -1.47
C GLY A 166 -3.80 -15.26 -2.28
N ASP A 167 -4.28 -15.78 -3.41
CA ASP A 167 -3.53 -16.70 -4.28
C ASP A 167 -2.56 -15.98 -5.24
N ASN A 168 -2.66 -14.66 -5.37
CA ASN A 168 -1.89 -13.86 -6.33
C ASN A 168 -0.80 -13.00 -5.67
N ILE A 169 -0.68 -13.01 -4.34
CA ILE A 169 0.19 -12.11 -3.57
C ILE A 169 1.70 -12.39 -3.74
N ARG A 170 2.11 -13.61 -4.06
CA ARG A 170 3.51 -14.03 -4.37
C ARG A 170 4.54 -13.34 -3.47
N SER A 171 5.49 -12.56 -4.02
CA SER A 171 6.51 -11.88 -3.21
C SER A 171 5.95 -10.83 -2.26
N GLY A 172 4.74 -10.32 -2.51
CA GLY A 172 4.01 -9.40 -1.64
C GLY A 172 3.76 -9.95 -0.24
N TRP A 173 3.74 -11.28 -0.06
CA TRP A 173 3.55 -11.90 1.26
C TRP A 173 4.64 -11.47 2.23
N ARG A 174 5.88 -11.30 1.74
CA ARG A 174 6.99 -10.81 2.54
C ARG A 174 6.67 -9.46 3.19
N THR A 175 6.14 -8.53 2.41
CA THR A 175 5.76 -7.21 2.92
C THR A 175 4.53 -7.29 3.81
N MET A 176 3.52 -8.10 3.47
CA MET A 176 2.34 -8.27 4.33
C MET A 176 2.70 -8.80 5.71
N PHE A 177 3.55 -9.83 5.79
CA PHE A 177 4.07 -10.32 7.06
C PHE A 177 4.99 -9.31 7.74
N GLY A 178 5.75 -8.49 6.98
CA GLY A 178 6.48 -7.34 7.51
C GLY A 178 5.57 -6.36 8.25
N VAL A 179 4.46 -5.97 7.64
CA VAL A 179 3.43 -5.10 8.25
C VAL A 179 2.87 -5.73 9.53
N PHE A 180 2.49 -7.02 9.49
CA PHE A 180 1.99 -7.71 10.70
C PHE A 180 3.06 -7.84 11.79
N THR A 181 4.34 -7.98 11.42
CA THR A 181 5.48 -8.02 12.34
C THR A 181 5.66 -6.67 13.04
N VAL A 182 5.53 -5.55 12.31
CA VAL A 182 5.50 -4.21 12.91
C VAL A 182 4.30 -4.08 13.85
N ALA A 183 3.11 -4.49 13.42
CA ALA A 183 1.89 -4.44 14.22
C ALA A 183 1.99 -5.26 15.52
N ALA A 184 2.78 -6.34 15.54
CA ALA A 184 3.02 -7.15 16.72
C ALA A 184 3.69 -6.38 17.87
N ARG A 185 4.37 -5.26 17.58
CA ARG A 185 5.06 -4.41 18.56
C ARG A 185 4.23 -3.22 19.03
N GLU A 186 3.00 -3.09 18.54
CA GLU A 186 2.17 -1.92 18.81
C GLU A 186 1.71 -1.82 20.26
N GLN A 187 1.53 -0.58 20.72
CA GLN A 187 1.11 -0.28 22.08
C GLN A 187 -0.38 -0.42 22.31
N HIS A 188 -1.16 -0.51 21.23
CA HIS A 188 -2.60 -0.62 21.26
C HIS A 188 -3.03 -2.07 21.03
N GLU A 189 -3.74 -2.64 22.01
CA GLU A 189 -4.14 -4.04 21.97
C GLU A 189 -5.02 -4.35 20.75
N ALA A 190 -5.89 -3.42 20.36
CA ALA A 190 -6.76 -3.59 19.19
C ALA A 190 -5.96 -3.84 17.90
N ILE A 191 -4.82 -3.17 17.71
CA ILE A 191 -3.96 -3.31 16.53
C ILE A 191 -3.24 -4.66 16.55
N VAL A 192 -2.68 -5.04 17.70
CA VAL A 192 -2.02 -6.34 17.89
C VAL A 192 -3.02 -7.49 17.68
N ASN A 193 -4.24 -7.37 18.22
CA ASN A 193 -5.29 -8.36 18.09
C ASN A 193 -5.73 -8.52 16.63
N LEU A 194 -6.01 -7.41 15.95
CA LEU A 194 -6.40 -7.41 14.54
C LEU A 194 -5.31 -8.04 13.67
N ALA A 195 -4.05 -7.65 13.84
CA ALA A 195 -2.94 -8.22 13.08
C ALA A 195 -2.80 -9.73 13.33
N TYR A 196 -2.80 -10.17 14.60
CA TYR A 196 -2.64 -11.59 14.94
C TYR A 196 -3.79 -12.45 14.41
N GLU A 197 -5.03 -11.97 14.50
CA GLU A 197 -6.20 -12.69 13.99
C GLU A 197 -6.09 -12.95 12.48
N ASN A 198 -5.52 -12.00 11.74
CA ASN A 198 -5.30 -12.15 10.31
C ASN A 198 -4.13 -13.08 9.99
N VAL A 199 -3.03 -13.01 10.73
CA VAL A 199 -1.94 -14.00 10.62
C VAL A 199 -2.46 -15.41 10.92
N SER A 200 -3.28 -15.57 11.96
CA SER A 200 -3.92 -16.84 12.33
C SER A 200 -4.84 -17.34 11.22
N GLN A 201 -5.62 -16.46 10.60
CA GLN A 201 -6.49 -16.80 9.48
C GLN A 201 -5.68 -17.27 8.26
N VAL A 202 -4.64 -16.52 7.88
CA VAL A 202 -3.72 -16.90 6.78
C VAL A 202 -3.06 -18.25 7.07
N TYR A 203 -2.57 -18.45 8.29
CA TYR A 203 -2.03 -19.73 8.73
C TYR A 203 -3.06 -20.87 8.61
N LYS A 204 -4.34 -20.62 8.86
CA LYS A 204 -5.39 -21.63 8.76
C LYS A 204 -5.80 -21.93 7.33
N THR A 205 -5.95 -20.92 6.47
CA THR A 205 -6.62 -21.06 5.17
C THR A 205 -5.69 -20.98 3.97
N LYS A 206 -4.51 -20.37 4.11
CA LYS A 206 -3.58 -20.08 3.00
C LYS A 206 -2.15 -20.58 3.25
N PHE A 207 -1.94 -21.48 4.22
CA PHE A 207 -0.61 -21.98 4.56
C PHE A 207 0.14 -22.61 3.37
N GLY A 208 -0.53 -23.48 2.59
CA GLY A 208 0.08 -24.07 1.40
C GLY A 208 0.46 -23.04 0.34
N VAL A 209 -0.38 -22.01 0.15
CA VAL A 209 -0.09 -20.89 -0.76
C VAL A 209 1.16 -20.14 -0.31
N VAL A 210 1.24 -19.78 0.97
CA VAL A 210 2.40 -19.09 1.56
C VAL A 210 3.69 -19.90 1.39
N ILE A 211 3.64 -21.23 1.57
CA ILE A 211 4.80 -22.11 1.34
C ILE A 211 5.17 -22.14 -0.14
N SER A 212 4.21 -22.43 -1.02
CA SER A 212 4.44 -22.54 -2.47
C SER A 212 4.99 -21.26 -3.09
N GLN A 213 4.67 -20.10 -2.50
CA GLN A 213 5.12 -18.78 -2.94
C GLN A 213 6.41 -18.32 -2.24
N GLY A 214 7.04 -19.17 -1.44
CA GLY A 214 8.35 -18.91 -0.84
C GLY A 214 8.34 -17.92 0.33
N ALA A 215 7.18 -17.68 0.95
CA ALA A 215 7.02 -16.75 2.07
C ALA A 215 6.91 -17.44 3.44
N PHE A 216 7.29 -18.72 3.52
CA PHE A 216 7.28 -19.49 4.78
C PHE A 216 8.16 -18.83 5.85
N THR A 217 9.38 -18.43 5.51
CA THR A 217 10.30 -17.78 6.46
C THR A 217 9.72 -16.47 7.00
N ASP A 218 9.04 -15.68 6.17
CA ASP A 218 8.41 -14.43 6.57
C ASP A 218 7.26 -14.66 7.58
N LEU A 219 6.46 -15.73 7.37
CA LEU A 219 5.44 -16.16 8.33
C LEU A 219 6.07 -16.55 9.69
N ILE A 220 7.17 -17.31 9.67
CA ILE A 220 7.88 -17.71 10.90
C ILE A 220 8.40 -16.50 11.67
N VAL A 221 9.04 -15.56 10.97
CA VAL A 221 9.52 -14.31 11.57
C VAL A 221 8.38 -13.54 12.20
N CYS A 222 7.24 -13.43 11.50
CA CYS A 222 6.06 -12.74 12.01
C CYS A 222 5.50 -13.40 13.29
N LEU A 223 5.26 -14.72 13.27
CA LEU A 223 4.79 -15.45 14.44
C LEU A 223 5.78 -15.41 15.62
N THR A 224 7.08 -15.44 15.32
CA THR A 224 8.14 -15.31 16.32
C THR A 224 8.07 -13.94 17.00
N GLU A 225 7.80 -12.87 16.25
CA GLU A 225 7.65 -11.55 16.84
C GLU A 225 6.42 -11.47 17.76
N PHE A 226 5.28 -12.01 17.35
CA PHE A 226 4.11 -12.12 18.23
C PHE A 226 4.41 -12.92 19.50
N SER A 227 5.17 -14.01 19.41
CA SER A 227 5.53 -14.83 20.57
C SER A 227 6.40 -14.11 21.60
N LYS A 228 7.12 -13.06 21.18
CA LYS A 228 7.98 -12.24 22.04
C LYS A 228 7.23 -11.08 22.71
N ASN A 229 5.96 -10.88 22.39
CA ASN A 229 5.19 -9.78 22.95
C ASN A 229 4.90 -10.04 24.44
N MET A 230 5.60 -9.35 25.34
CA MET A 230 5.43 -9.56 26.79
C MET A 230 4.17 -8.86 27.34
N LYS A 231 3.63 -7.87 26.61
CA LYS A 231 2.47 -7.07 27.02
C LYS A 231 1.16 -7.82 26.82
N TYR A 232 1.03 -8.52 25.70
CA TYR A 232 -0.20 -9.23 25.30
C TYR A 232 -0.03 -10.75 25.32
N GLN A 233 0.25 -11.29 26.52
CA GLN A 233 0.64 -12.69 26.73
C GLN A 233 -0.28 -13.73 26.08
N LYS A 234 -1.59 -13.47 26.03
CA LYS A 234 -2.55 -14.38 25.37
C LYS A 234 -2.21 -14.58 23.89
N LYS A 235 -1.95 -13.51 23.15
CA LYS A 235 -1.59 -13.60 21.72
C LYS A 235 -0.21 -14.23 21.54
N SER A 236 0.71 -13.96 22.46
CA SER A 236 2.06 -14.55 22.45
C SER A 236 2.05 -16.06 22.63
N LEU A 237 1.24 -16.56 23.58
CA LEU A 237 1.05 -18.00 23.79
C LEU A 237 0.43 -18.66 22.55
N GLN A 238 -0.60 -18.04 21.96
CA GLN A 238 -1.23 -18.54 20.74
C GLN A 238 -0.21 -18.60 19.57
N ALA A 239 0.65 -17.59 19.43
CA ALA A 239 1.68 -17.57 18.39
C ALA A 239 2.72 -18.68 18.61
N LEU A 240 3.09 -18.94 19.87
CA LEU A 240 4.03 -19.99 20.25
C LEU A 240 3.46 -21.40 19.98
N GLU A 241 2.16 -21.60 20.24
CA GLU A 241 1.45 -22.82 19.84
C GLU A 241 1.42 -23.00 18.32
N ALA A 242 1.15 -21.92 17.58
CA ALA A 242 1.19 -21.94 16.12
C ALA A 242 2.58 -22.36 15.60
N LEU A 243 3.66 -21.79 16.14
CA LEU A 243 5.05 -22.16 15.80
C LEU A 243 5.34 -23.64 16.10
N LYS A 244 4.91 -24.17 17.25
CA LYS A 244 5.06 -25.60 17.58
C LYS A 244 4.32 -26.51 16.61
N SER A 245 3.14 -26.09 16.15
CA SER A 245 2.29 -26.87 15.23
C SER A 245 2.71 -26.77 13.76
N ILE A 246 3.62 -25.85 13.42
CA ILE A 246 4.00 -25.56 12.03
C ILE A 246 4.70 -26.73 11.36
N MET A 247 5.64 -27.39 12.04
CA MET A 247 6.40 -28.52 11.48
C MET A 247 5.48 -29.71 11.14
N PRO A 248 4.63 -30.20 12.08
CA PRO A 248 3.64 -31.22 11.75
C PRO A 248 2.69 -30.84 10.61
N ARG A 249 2.34 -29.55 10.50
CA ARG A 249 1.44 -29.06 9.45
C ARG A 249 2.14 -29.01 8.09
N MET A 250 3.39 -28.57 8.05
CA MET A 250 4.20 -28.53 6.83
C MET A 250 4.35 -29.92 6.22
N LEU A 251 4.60 -30.95 7.04
CA LEU A 251 4.67 -32.34 6.59
C LEU A 251 3.36 -32.90 6.01
N LYS A 252 2.22 -32.27 6.33
CA LYS A 252 0.88 -32.66 5.85
C LYS A 252 0.37 -31.79 4.70
N THR A 253 1.11 -30.74 4.36
CA THR A 253 0.71 -29.81 3.29
C THR A 253 1.34 -30.32 1.99
N PRO A 254 0.53 -30.65 0.97
CA PRO A 254 1.02 -31.18 -0.30
C PRO A 254 1.90 -30.20 -1.06
#